data_AF-A0A328EAI5-F1
#
_entry.id   AF-A0A328EAI5-F1
#
_cell.length_a   1.000
_cell.length_b   1.000
_cell.length_c   1.000
_cell.angle_alpha   90.00
_cell.angle_beta   90.00
_cell.angle_gamma   90.00
#
_symmetry.space_group_name_H-M   'P 1'
#
loop_
_entity.id
_entity.type
_entity.pdbx_description
1 polymer ?
#
loop_
_entity_poly.entity_id
_entity_poly.type
_entity_poly.pdbx_seq_one_letter_code
_entity_poly.pdbx_strand_id
1 'polypeptide(L)'
;MLNFLSMSENVGKAIERICDLFQTPEKSDNPPQDKLFLPDIITCLTISNKCVFWVCCVYMVVYKRLPNSIVKQFESQKVLSSIEWPPAQLKTDEKQQVVSLMELAVDSLASYIDRESLEVESNLRAAHLFALNHVKFVSVIEGIECSRNLLGRYIKLYPSCLELVLMSARVEHEFRDLSYEGFEEALDSWMDDVPGVQCVWNQYAECAFRDGRLDLVTELMDRWFRSIDLPKSASVMDVHSWLSGSTQTEIVFGLLNCALYKLLLQNDLTGARLALDKALDTADNTETYNHCVQENIMFLMTTSADRSALQVLKGFLFDTRASSRSKPLTQNFIRNIQKPRLQQLARKLLTPAPTDPTLVNSVLESFFGPSLLPSTTHNLTDTVDLVESLMEMLPSNYPLAISVCKWICNAASSLPASVSFWAGSNLSNTLFQAVPIAPEHVWVEAADLLRGMKSCEAITASFHKRALSIHPFSLKLWRSYADVTTGTGELVKEAARTKGILLV
;
A
#
# COMPACT_ATOMS: atom_id res chain seq x y z
N MET A 1 11.09 -7.11 17.26
CA MET A 1 12.45 -7.66 17.40
C MET A 1 13.22 -7.63 16.08
N LEU A 2 12.77 -8.35 15.03
CA LEU A 2 13.46 -8.41 13.73
C LEU A 2 13.71 -7.03 13.09
N ASN A 3 12.75 -6.10 13.19
CA ASN A 3 12.95 -4.73 12.70
C ASN A 3 14.10 -3.98 13.41
N PHE A 4 14.27 -4.17 14.72
CA PHE A 4 15.36 -3.53 15.47
C PHE A 4 16.73 -4.08 15.08
N LEU A 5 16.81 -5.39 14.84
CA LEU A 5 18.03 -6.02 14.33
C LEU A 5 18.35 -5.53 12.91
N SER A 6 17.34 -5.31 12.05
CA SER A 6 17.53 -4.71 10.73
C SER A 6 18.02 -3.26 10.80
N MET A 7 17.38 -2.42 11.62
CA MET A 7 17.76 -0.99 11.79
C MET A 7 19.17 -0.81 12.37
N SER A 8 19.66 -1.78 13.14
CA SER A 8 21.02 -1.80 13.69
C SER A 8 22.06 -2.48 12.78
N GLU A 9 21.70 -2.74 11.52
CA GLU A 9 22.50 -3.50 10.53
C GLU A 9 22.91 -4.91 10.97
N ASN A 10 22.28 -5.45 12.01
CA ASN A 10 22.47 -6.82 12.49
C ASN A 10 21.49 -7.80 11.82
N VAL A 11 21.34 -7.67 10.50
CA VAL A 11 20.41 -8.49 9.72
C VAL A 11 20.80 -9.96 9.77
N GLY A 12 22.10 -10.28 9.85
CA GLY A 12 22.59 -11.65 9.99
C GLY A 12 21.96 -12.37 11.19
N LYS A 13 21.95 -11.75 12.38
CA LYS A 13 21.27 -12.32 13.55
C LYS A 13 19.75 -12.38 13.39
N ALA A 14 19.14 -11.44 12.67
CA ALA A 14 17.71 -11.50 12.38
C ALA A 14 17.38 -12.72 11.52
N ILE A 15 18.20 -13.00 10.49
CA ILE A 15 18.07 -14.15 9.62
C ILE A 15 18.36 -15.44 10.38
N GLU A 16 19.42 -15.48 11.20
CA GLU A 16 19.74 -16.62 12.05
C GLU A 16 18.54 -16.99 12.95
N ARG A 17 17.93 -15.99 13.61
CA ARG A 17 16.71 -16.20 14.42
C ARG A 17 15.50 -16.65 13.62
N ILE A 18 15.39 -16.24 12.35
CA ILE A 18 14.37 -16.76 11.45
C ILE A 18 14.72 -18.21 11.09
N CYS A 19 15.97 -18.54 10.80
CA CYS A 19 16.45 -19.90 10.51
C CYS A 19 16.27 -20.86 11.70
N ASP A 20 16.43 -20.38 12.93
CA ASP A 20 16.14 -21.13 14.15
C ASP A 20 14.66 -21.58 14.23
N LEU A 21 13.72 -20.87 13.58
CA LEU A 21 12.31 -21.29 13.51
C LEU A 21 12.10 -22.57 12.70
N PHE A 22 12.99 -22.85 11.74
CA PHE A 22 12.88 -24.00 10.85
C PHE A 22 13.37 -25.28 11.51
N GLN A 23 14.19 -25.15 12.56
CA GLN A 23 14.72 -26.29 13.26
C GLN A 23 13.65 -26.83 14.19
N THR A 24 13.11 -28.00 13.84
CA THR A 24 12.30 -28.80 14.76
C THR A 24 13.13 -29.14 16.00
N PRO A 25 12.52 -29.20 17.19
CA PRO A 25 13.23 -29.51 18.43
C PRO A 25 13.58 -31.00 18.47
N GLU A 26 14.55 -31.42 17.66
CA GLU A 26 15.19 -32.72 17.81
C GLU A 26 16.68 -32.53 18.12
N LYS A 27 17.03 -32.90 19.36
CA LYS A 27 18.38 -33.18 19.88
C LYS A 27 19.32 -31.98 20.00
N SER A 28 19.03 -31.11 20.96
CA SER A 28 20.08 -30.41 21.70
C SER A 28 20.02 -30.88 23.16
N ASP A 29 21.08 -31.55 23.62
CA ASP A 29 21.21 -32.04 25.02
C ASP A 29 21.36 -30.90 26.05
N ASN A 30 21.37 -29.63 25.60
CA ASN A 30 21.37 -28.46 26.46
C ASN A 30 20.49 -27.35 25.87
N PRO A 31 19.21 -27.27 26.23
CA PRO A 31 18.40 -26.10 25.88
C PRO A 31 18.94 -24.89 26.68
N PRO A 32 19.33 -23.78 26.03
CA PRO A 32 19.66 -22.56 26.76
C PRO A 32 18.39 -22.07 27.45
N GLN A 33 18.36 -22.18 28.78
CA GLN A 33 17.20 -21.90 29.65
C GLN A 33 16.64 -20.46 29.57
N ASP A 34 17.30 -19.56 28.82
CA ASP A 34 16.92 -18.15 28.67
C ASP A 34 16.36 -17.76 27.28
N LYS A 35 16.20 -18.70 26.33
CA LYS A 35 15.64 -18.37 25.01
C LYS A 35 14.13 -18.64 25.00
N LEU A 36 13.31 -17.58 25.07
CA LEU A 36 11.91 -17.64 24.61
C LEU A 36 11.91 -18.22 23.19
N PHE A 37 11.39 -19.44 23.04
CA PHE A 37 11.32 -20.10 21.75
C PHE A 37 10.23 -19.41 20.92
N LEU A 38 10.66 -18.80 19.83
CA LEU A 38 9.79 -18.12 18.86
C LEU A 38 8.67 -19.04 18.27
N PRO A 39 8.84 -20.38 18.18
CA PRO A 39 7.75 -21.31 17.85
C PRO A 39 6.51 -21.20 18.76
N ASP A 40 6.68 -20.96 20.06
CA ASP A 40 5.56 -20.82 21.01
C ASP A 40 4.71 -19.56 20.72
N ILE A 41 5.33 -18.55 20.13
CA ILE A 41 4.64 -17.33 19.71
C ILE A 41 3.74 -17.63 18.51
N ILE A 42 4.20 -18.43 17.55
CA ILE A 42 3.43 -18.77 16.32
C ILE A 42 2.13 -19.48 16.70
N THR A 43 2.15 -20.38 17.70
CA THR A 43 0.94 -21.06 18.17
C THR A 43 -0.11 -20.12 18.76
N CYS A 44 0.31 -18.94 19.25
CA CYS A 44 -0.57 -17.94 19.83
C CYS A 44 -1.16 -16.97 18.78
N LEU A 45 -0.74 -17.05 17.51
CA LEU A 45 -1.18 -16.13 16.45
C LEU A 45 -2.48 -16.62 15.78
N THR A 46 -3.35 -15.66 15.43
CA THR A 46 -4.48 -15.89 14.51
C THR A 46 -3.96 -16.24 13.11
N ILE A 47 -4.79 -16.87 12.26
CA ILE A 47 -4.41 -17.25 10.89
C ILE A 47 -3.92 -16.03 10.09
N SER A 48 -4.67 -14.92 10.15
CA SER A 48 -4.25 -13.66 9.52
C SER A 48 -2.88 -13.16 9.99
N ASN A 49 -2.61 -13.20 11.30
CA ASN A 49 -1.31 -12.81 11.85
C ASN A 49 -0.19 -13.78 11.47
N LYS A 50 -0.48 -15.08 11.32
CA LYS A 50 0.48 -16.08 10.82
C LYS A 50 0.86 -15.80 9.36
N CYS A 51 -0.12 -15.49 8.50
CA CYS A 51 0.15 -15.10 7.10
C CYS A 51 1.07 -13.87 7.04
N VAL A 52 0.77 -12.83 7.83
CA VAL A 52 1.61 -11.62 7.92
C VAL A 52 3.01 -11.94 8.42
N PHE A 53 3.11 -12.76 9.47
CA PHE A 53 4.39 -13.17 10.04
C PHE A 53 5.27 -13.88 9.02
N TRP A 54 4.74 -14.90 8.35
CA TRP A 54 5.49 -15.70 7.38
C TRP A 54 5.95 -14.88 6.19
N VAL A 55 5.05 -14.08 5.60
CA VAL A 55 5.39 -13.18 4.49
C VAL A 55 6.50 -12.20 4.92
N CYS A 56 6.43 -11.64 6.13
CA CYS A 56 7.48 -10.75 6.64
C CYS A 56 8.81 -11.48 6.87
N CYS A 57 8.80 -12.74 7.33
CA CYS A 57 10.01 -13.53 7.51
C CYS A 57 10.70 -13.80 6.17
N VAL A 58 9.95 -14.27 5.17
CA VAL A 58 10.47 -14.48 3.80
C VAL A 58 11.02 -13.17 3.24
N TYR A 59 10.25 -12.08 3.34
CA TYR A 59 10.66 -10.77 2.84
C TYR A 59 11.94 -10.26 3.51
N MET A 60 12.10 -10.48 4.82
CA MET A 60 13.31 -10.16 5.57
C MET A 60 14.53 -10.95 5.08
N VAL A 61 14.37 -12.23 4.77
CA VAL A 61 15.49 -13.05 4.28
C VAL A 61 15.91 -12.59 2.88
N VAL A 62 14.95 -12.24 2.01
CA VAL A 62 15.21 -11.73 0.65
C VAL A 62 15.82 -10.33 0.67
N TYR A 63 15.14 -9.35 1.26
CA TYR A 63 15.47 -7.93 1.12
C TYR A 63 16.20 -7.33 2.32
N LYS A 64 16.47 -8.13 3.37
CA LYS A 64 17.20 -7.70 4.57
C LYS A 64 16.48 -6.60 5.38
N ARG A 65 15.20 -6.36 5.08
CA ARG A 65 14.31 -5.35 5.69
C ARG A 65 12.86 -5.86 5.71
N LEU A 66 11.98 -5.22 6.48
CA LEU A 66 10.54 -5.51 6.45
C LEU A 66 9.84 -4.79 5.28
N PRO A 67 8.69 -5.29 4.80
CA PRO A 67 7.90 -4.59 3.79
C PRO A 67 7.46 -3.21 4.30
N ASN A 68 7.69 -2.16 3.51
CA ASN A 68 7.37 -0.78 3.89
C ASN A 68 5.89 -0.59 4.22
N SER A 69 4.99 -1.26 3.49
CA SER A 69 3.54 -1.24 3.75
C SER A 69 3.19 -1.79 5.12
N ILE A 70 3.90 -2.82 5.60
CA ILE A 70 3.70 -3.39 6.94
C ILE A 70 4.29 -2.47 8.02
N VAL A 71 5.46 -1.88 7.80
CA VAL A 71 6.08 -0.96 8.78
C VAL A 71 5.19 0.27 9.00
N LYS A 72 4.61 0.84 7.93
CA LYS A 72 3.64 1.95 8.01
C LYS A 72 2.38 1.60 8.83
N GLN A 73 2.09 0.32 9.02
CA GLN A 73 0.88 -0.21 9.69
C GLN A 73 1.19 -0.88 11.04
N PHE A 74 2.36 -0.65 11.66
CA PHE A 74 2.72 -1.34 12.90
C PHE A 74 1.71 -1.16 14.05
N GLU A 75 1.08 0.01 14.14
CA GLU A 75 0.05 0.30 15.15
C GLU A 75 -1.38 0.00 14.69
N SER A 76 -1.56 -0.56 13.50
CA SER A 76 -2.89 -0.81 12.92
C SER A 76 -3.02 -2.25 12.39
N GLN A 77 -4.18 -2.56 11.80
CA GLN A 77 -4.40 -3.85 11.15
C GLN A 77 -3.56 -3.96 9.87
N LYS A 78 -2.85 -5.08 9.72
CA LYS A 78 -1.89 -5.29 8.62
C LYS A 78 -2.63 -5.80 7.38
N VAL A 79 -2.30 -5.23 6.23
CA VAL A 79 -2.94 -5.55 4.95
C VAL A 79 -1.91 -6.12 3.96
N LEU A 80 -2.02 -7.43 3.72
CA LEU A 80 -1.10 -8.19 2.85
C LEU A 80 -1.20 -7.85 1.36
N SER A 81 -2.34 -7.33 0.89
CA SER A 81 -2.52 -6.97 -0.54
C SER A 81 -1.53 -5.90 -1.00
N SER A 82 -1.14 -5.01 -0.10
CA SER A 82 -0.24 -3.87 -0.34
C SER A 82 1.27 -4.20 -0.32
N ILE A 83 1.65 -5.47 -0.20
CA ILE A 83 3.06 -5.87 -0.25
C ILE A 83 3.50 -6.02 -1.71
N GLU A 84 4.52 -5.25 -2.05
CA GLU A 84 5.23 -5.32 -3.33
C GLU A 84 6.50 -6.14 -3.19
N TRP A 85 6.76 -7.00 -4.17
CA TRP A 85 7.96 -7.82 -4.28
C TRP A 85 8.84 -7.27 -5.42
N PRO A 86 9.80 -6.38 -5.14
CA PRO A 86 10.68 -5.85 -6.18
C PRO A 86 11.68 -6.90 -6.68
N PRO A 87 12.19 -6.83 -7.92
CA PRO A 87 13.17 -7.78 -8.42
C PRO A 87 14.37 -7.96 -7.47
N ALA A 88 14.70 -9.21 -7.14
CA ALA A 88 15.80 -9.56 -6.23
C ALA A 88 16.84 -10.43 -6.93
N GLN A 89 18.11 -10.03 -6.86
CA GLN A 89 19.23 -10.83 -7.34
C GLN A 89 19.81 -11.63 -6.18
N LEU A 90 19.39 -12.89 -6.06
CA LEU A 90 19.88 -13.84 -5.06
C LEU A 90 20.79 -14.89 -5.72
N LYS A 91 21.79 -15.36 -4.98
CA LYS A 91 22.59 -16.52 -5.38
C LYS A 91 21.76 -17.80 -5.31
N THR A 92 22.18 -18.86 -6.01
CA THR A 92 21.41 -20.12 -6.13
C THR A 92 21.11 -20.76 -4.77
N ASP A 93 22.08 -20.75 -3.85
CA ASP A 93 21.94 -21.24 -2.48
C ASP A 93 20.94 -20.42 -1.67
N GLU A 94 21.01 -19.09 -1.77
CA GLU A 94 20.06 -18.17 -1.13
C GLU A 94 18.64 -18.35 -1.69
N LYS A 95 18.50 -18.55 -3.00
CA LYS A 95 17.21 -18.84 -3.63
C LYS A 95 16.59 -20.10 -3.06
N GLN A 96 17.35 -21.19 -3.00
CA GLN A 96 16.87 -22.47 -2.47
C GLN A 96 16.44 -22.34 -1.00
N GLN A 97 17.23 -21.64 -0.18
CA GLN A 97 16.88 -21.39 1.22
C GLN A 97 15.55 -20.63 1.38
N VAL A 98 15.34 -19.60 0.57
CA VAL A 98 14.13 -18.76 0.67
C VAL A 98 12.91 -19.50 0.13
N VAL A 99 13.04 -20.30 -0.94
CA VAL A 99 11.96 -21.14 -1.45
C VAL A 99 11.54 -22.15 -0.38
N SER A 100 12.49 -22.86 0.24
CA SER A 100 12.17 -23.80 1.32
C SER A 100 11.51 -23.12 2.54
N LEU A 101 11.83 -21.85 2.81
CA LEU A 101 11.13 -21.07 3.84
C LEU A 101 9.67 -20.80 3.49
N MET A 102 9.40 -20.45 2.24
CA MET A 102 8.04 -20.21 1.79
C MET A 102 7.24 -21.52 1.78
N GLU A 103 7.83 -22.64 1.37
CA GLU A 103 7.21 -23.97 1.44
C GLU A 103 6.83 -24.35 2.88
N LEU A 104 7.75 -24.14 3.83
CA LEU A 104 7.47 -24.38 5.25
C LEU A 104 6.33 -23.48 5.77
N ALA A 105 6.26 -22.24 5.30
CA ALA A 105 5.14 -21.35 5.63
C ALA A 105 3.80 -21.88 5.07
N VAL A 106 3.80 -22.38 3.84
CA VAL A 106 2.62 -23.00 3.21
C VAL A 106 2.17 -24.22 4.02
N ASP A 107 3.09 -25.14 4.35
CA ASP A 107 2.78 -26.35 5.11
C ASP A 107 2.27 -26.03 6.52
N SER A 108 2.93 -25.06 7.18
CA SER A 108 2.49 -24.55 8.48
C SER A 108 1.05 -24.07 8.40
N LEU A 109 0.70 -23.24 7.41
CA LEU A 109 -0.65 -22.70 7.26
C LEU A 109 -1.68 -23.77 6.87
N ALA A 110 -1.33 -24.69 5.96
CA ALA A 110 -2.22 -25.78 5.53
C ALA A 110 -2.68 -26.63 6.71
N SER A 111 -1.75 -26.97 7.63
CA SER A 111 -2.06 -27.76 8.83
C SER A 111 -3.08 -27.11 9.78
N TYR A 112 -3.25 -25.78 9.73
CA TYR A 112 -4.22 -25.03 10.52
C TYR A 112 -5.53 -24.78 9.77
N ILE A 113 -5.49 -24.72 8.44
CA ILE A 113 -6.67 -24.52 7.59
C ILE A 113 -7.52 -25.80 7.56
N ASP A 114 -6.89 -26.98 7.52
CA ASP A 114 -7.57 -28.28 7.57
C ASP A 114 -8.22 -28.58 8.93
N ARG A 115 -7.83 -27.85 9.99
CA ARG A 115 -8.46 -27.91 11.32
C ARG A 115 -9.54 -26.83 11.45
N GLU A 116 -10.74 -27.13 10.95
CA GLU A 116 -12.03 -26.49 11.30
C GLU A 116 -12.17 -24.95 11.11
N SER A 117 -11.49 -24.28 10.17
CA SER A 117 -11.44 -22.79 10.19
C SER A 117 -11.80 -21.99 8.92
N LEU A 118 -12.20 -22.66 7.82
CA LEU A 118 -12.60 -21.98 6.58
C LEU A 118 -14.05 -21.45 6.58
N GLU A 119 -14.87 -21.77 7.58
CA GLU A 119 -16.22 -21.18 7.73
C GLU A 119 -16.18 -19.67 8.03
N VAL A 120 -15.04 -19.17 8.55
CA VAL A 120 -14.88 -17.74 8.87
C VAL A 120 -14.30 -17.01 7.66
N GLU A 121 -15.11 -16.16 7.04
CA GLU A 121 -14.76 -15.33 5.87
C GLU A 121 -13.39 -14.61 6.00
N SER A 122 -13.07 -14.12 7.20
CA SER A 122 -11.79 -13.43 7.46
C SER A 122 -10.55 -14.33 7.34
N ASN A 123 -10.67 -15.63 7.64
CA ASN A 123 -9.58 -16.60 7.48
C ASN A 123 -9.38 -16.94 6.01
N LEU A 124 -10.48 -17.13 5.27
CA LEU A 124 -10.45 -17.34 3.83
C LEU A 124 -9.80 -16.15 3.12
N ARG A 125 -10.17 -14.91 3.49
CA ARG A 125 -9.54 -13.70 2.96
C ARG A 125 -8.04 -13.66 3.25
N ALA A 126 -7.60 -14.04 4.46
CA ALA A 126 -6.18 -14.10 4.79
C ALA A 126 -5.43 -15.15 3.97
N ALA A 127 -6.05 -16.30 3.68
CA ALA A 127 -5.49 -17.34 2.83
C ALA A 127 -5.37 -16.88 1.36
N HIS A 128 -6.39 -16.21 0.81
CA HIS A 128 -6.34 -15.61 -0.52
C HIS A 128 -5.18 -14.60 -0.63
N LEU A 129 -5.05 -13.70 0.34
CA LEU A 129 -3.97 -12.71 0.35
C LEU A 129 -2.57 -13.31 0.51
N PHE A 130 -2.46 -14.42 1.24
CA PHE A 130 -1.21 -15.18 1.34
C PHE A 130 -0.88 -15.86 0.01
N ALA A 131 -1.84 -16.51 -0.64
CA ALA A 131 -1.68 -17.13 -1.96
C ALA A 131 -1.20 -16.10 -3.01
N LEU A 132 -1.81 -14.91 -3.05
CA LEU A 132 -1.36 -13.81 -3.92
C LEU A 132 0.10 -13.42 -3.65
N ASN A 133 0.49 -13.31 -2.38
CA ASN A 133 1.88 -13.00 -2.03
C ASN A 133 2.84 -14.13 -2.40
N HIS A 134 2.41 -15.39 -2.29
CA HIS A 134 3.20 -16.54 -2.71
C HIS A 134 3.44 -16.54 -4.22
N VAL A 135 2.41 -16.28 -5.03
CA VAL A 135 2.56 -16.17 -6.49
C VAL A 135 3.48 -15.00 -6.88
N LYS A 136 3.30 -13.82 -6.26
CA LYS A 136 4.19 -12.66 -6.48
C LYS A 136 5.65 -12.98 -6.11
N PHE A 137 5.86 -13.66 -4.99
CA PHE A 137 7.17 -14.10 -4.54
C PHE A 137 7.84 -15.05 -5.55
N VAL A 138 7.13 -16.08 -6.00
CA VAL A 138 7.66 -17.06 -6.98
C VAL A 138 7.99 -16.37 -8.31
N SER A 139 7.15 -15.43 -8.75
CA SER A 139 7.42 -14.65 -9.98
C SER A 139 8.77 -13.94 -9.92
N VAL A 140 9.12 -13.37 -8.76
CA VAL A 140 10.38 -12.64 -8.57
C VAL A 140 11.59 -13.55 -8.40
N ILE A 141 11.44 -14.68 -7.71
CA ILE A 141 12.59 -15.55 -7.34
C ILE A 141 12.88 -16.63 -8.39
N GLU A 142 11.83 -17.29 -8.86
CA GLU A 142 11.89 -18.43 -9.78
C GLU A 142 11.49 -18.07 -11.20
N GLY A 143 10.75 -16.97 -11.39
CA GLY A 143 10.33 -16.46 -12.69
C GLY A 143 8.86 -16.68 -13.00
N ILE A 144 8.43 -16.05 -14.10
CA ILE A 144 7.01 -15.96 -14.46
C ILE A 144 6.39 -17.34 -14.78
N GLU A 145 7.14 -18.27 -15.39
CA GLU A 145 6.64 -19.61 -15.72
C GLU A 145 6.28 -20.44 -14.47
N CYS A 146 7.15 -20.44 -13.45
CA CYS A 146 6.87 -21.08 -12.17
C CYS A 146 5.68 -20.43 -11.47
N SER A 147 5.59 -19.09 -11.52
CA SER A 147 4.47 -18.37 -10.92
C SER A 147 3.13 -18.69 -11.59
N ARG A 148 3.11 -18.87 -12.92
CA ARG A 148 1.91 -19.26 -13.67
C ARG A 148 1.42 -20.64 -13.24
N ASN A 149 2.33 -21.61 -13.14
CA ASN A 149 1.98 -22.95 -12.68
C ASN A 149 1.42 -22.95 -11.25
N LEU A 150 2.03 -22.16 -10.37
CA LEU A 150 1.54 -21.98 -9.00
C LEU A 150 0.19 -21.28 -8.96
N LEU A 151 0.00 -20.24 -9.76
CA LEU A 151 -1.27 -19.50 -9.87
C LEU A 151 -2.40 -20.40 -10.33
N GLY A 152 -2.18 -21.24 -11.34
CA GLY A 152 -3.16 -22.24 -11.78
C GLY A 152 -3.54 -23.24 -10.69
N ARG A 153 -2.63 -23.58 -9.77
CA ARG A 153 -2.96 -24.41 -8.59
C ARG A 153 -3.83 -23.65 -7.59
N TYR A 154 -3.53 -22.36 -7.34
CA TYR A 154 -4.31 -21.55 -6.42
C TYR A 154 -5.70 -21.21 -6.93
N ILE A 155 -5.89 -20.99 -8.24
CA ILE A 155 -7.21 -20.78 -8.83
C ILE A 155 -8.09 -22.02 -8.65
N LYS A 156 -7.53 -23.22 -8.81
CA LYS A 156 -8.27 -24.47 -8.53
C LYS A 156 -8.66 -24.60 -7.06
N LEU A 157 -7.83 -24.08 -6.15
CA LEU A 157 -8.10 -24.11 -4.71
C LEU A 157 -9.09 -23.02 -4.27
N TYR A 158 -9.04 -21.85 -4.90
CA TYR A 158 -9.82 -20.66 -4.57
C TYR A 158 -10.47 -20.05 -5.84
N PRO A 159 -11.40 -20.75 -6.50
CA PRO A 159 -11.95 -20.31 -7.79
C PRO A 159 -12.79 -19.03 -7.70
N SER A 160 -13.31 -18.69 -6.51
CA SER A 160 -14.07 -17.46 -6.26
C SER A 160 -13.19 -16.26 -5.89
N CYS A 161 -11.86 -16.41 -5.84
CA CYS A 161 -10.95 -15.30 -5.51
C CYS A 161 -10.69 -14.44 -6.74
N LEU A 162 -11.43 -13.33 -6.84
CA LEU A 162 -11.31 -12.34 -7.90
C LEU A 162 -9.87 -11.90 -8.16
N GLU A 163 -9.09 -11.62 -7.12
CA GLU A 163 -7.70 -11.16 -7.30
C GLU A 163 -6.79 -12.21 -7.94
N LEU A 164 -7.00 -13.50 -7.66
CA LEU A 164 -6.22 -14.58 -8.28
C LEU A 164 -6.61 -14.73 -9.76
N VAL A 165 -7.90 -14.66 -10.07
CA VAL A 165 -8.39 -14.73 -11.45
C VAL A 165 -7.90 -13.54 -12.28
N LEU A 166 -8.02 -12.32 -11.76
CA LEU A 166 -7.50 -11.11 -12.42
C LEU A 166 -5.97 -11.16 -12.59
N MET A 167 -5.25 -11.68 -11.60
CA MET A 167 -3.79 -11.87 -11.72
C MET A 167 -3.46 -12.86 -12.85
N SER A 168 -4.24 -13.93 -13.02
CA SER A 168 -4.01 -14.91 -14.07
C SER A 168 -4.30 -14.34 -15.46
N ALA A 169 -5.40 -13.62 -15.60
CA ALA A 169 -5.72 -12.96 -16.87
C ALA A 169 -4.61 -11.99 -17.31
N ARG A 170 -4.07 -11.19 -16.38
CA ARG A 170 -2.96 -10.27 -16.65
C ARG A 170 -1.64 -10.97 -16.96
N VAL A 171 -1.32 -12.05 -16.23
CA VAL A 171 -0.10 -12.83 -16.49
C VAL A 171 -0.16 -13.49 -17.86
N GLU A 172 -1.31 -14.06 -18.25
CA GLU A 172 -1.48 -14.62 -19.61
C GLU A 172 -1.36 -13.52 -20.67
N HIS A 173 -1.89 -12.32 -20.41
CA HIS A 173 -1.75 -11.18 -21.31
C HIS A 173 -0.30 -10.76 -21.53
N GLU A 174 0.48 -10.61 -20.45
CA GLU A 174 1.91 -10.27 -20.56
C GLU A 174 2.73 -11.38 -21.23
N PHE A 175 2.35 -12.65 -21.04
CA PHE A 175 3.11 -13.79 -21.52
C PHE A 175 2.78 -14.21 -22.96
N ARG A 176 1.53 -14.08 -23.41
CA ARG A 176 1.06 -14.46 -24.76
C ARG A 176 0.95 -13.25 -25.69
N ASP A 177 1.98 -12.43 -25.76
CA ASP A 177 2.07 -11.31 -26.70
C ASP A 177 0.84 -10.38 -26.71
N LEU A 178 0.36 -9.97 -25.52
CA LEU A 178 -0.81 -9.10 -25.34
C LEU A 178 -2.15 -9.76 -25.73
N SER A 179 -2.25 -11.09 -25.55
CA SER A 179 -3.50 -11.82 -25.74
C SER A 179 -4.47 -11.58 -24.58
N TYR A 180 -5.74 -11.34 -24.90
CA TYR A 180 -6.80 -11.19 -23.90
C TYR A 180 -7.55 -12.50 -23.60
N GLU A 181 -7.07 -13.65 -24.10
CA GLU A 181 -7.69 -14.97 -23.88
C GLU A 181 -7.95 -15.26 -22.39
N GLY A 182 -7.04 -14.86 -21.50
CA GLY A 182 -7.20 -15.07 -20.06
C GLY A 182 -8.38 -14.28 -19.46
N PHE A 183 -8.71 -13.11 -20.03
CA PHE A 183 -9.90 -12.36 -19.62
C PHE A 183 -11.18 -12.97 -20.19
N GLU A 184 -11.16 -13.45 -21.43
CA GLU A 184 -12.30 -14.16 -22.03
C GLU A 184 -12.62 -15.45 -21.26
N GLU A 185 -11.60 -16.26 -20.95
CA GLU A 185 -11.77 -17.46 -20.12
C GLU A 185 -12.31 -17.12 -18.73
N ALA A 186 -11.85 -16.02 -18.12
CA ALA A 186 -12.35 -15.56 -16.83
C ALA A 186 -13.83 -15.15 -16.89
N LEU A 187 -14.29 -14.54 -17.98
CA LEU A 187 -15.69 -14.18 -18.17
C LEU A 187 -16.57 -15.41 -18.46
N ASP A 188 -16.10 -16.33 -19.31
CA ASP A 188 -16.84 -17.53 -19.70
C ASP A 188 -16.95 -18.56 -18.56
N SER A 189 -15.97 -18.61 -17.67
CA SER A 189 -15.92 -19.56 -16.56
C SER A 189 -16.37 -18.98 -15.21
N TRP A 190 -16.77 -17.70 -15.17
CA TRP A 190 -17.22 -17.08 -13.93
C TRP A 190 -18.53 -17.70 -13.44
N MET A 191 -18.63 -17.95 -12.14
CA MET A 191 -19.83 -18.54 -11.54
C MET A 191 -20.92 -17.47 -11.38
N ASP A 192 -22.13 -17.76 -11.86
CA ASP A 192 -23.27 -16.81 -11.83
C ASP A 192 -23.59 -16.26 -10.43
N ASP A 193 -23.45 -17.08 -9.39
CA ASP A 193 -23.78 -16.72 -8.01
C ASP A 193 -22.63 -16.03 -7.25
N VAL A 194 -21.46 -15.85 -7.87
CA VAL A 194 -20.27 -15.29 -7.22
C VAL A 194 -20.06 -13.83 -7.65
N PRO A 195 -20.00 -12.88 -6.71
CA PRO A 195 -19.71 -11.48 -7.05
C PRO A 195 -18.28 -11.34 -7.59
N GLY A 196 -18.11 -10.53 -8.62
CA GLY A 196 -16.81 -10.16 -9.18
C GLY A 196 -16.83 -9.95 -10.69
N VAL A 197 -17.84 -10.46 -11.39
CA VAL A 197 -17.91 -10.40 -12.87
C VAL A 197 -17.91 -8.97 -13.40
N GLN A 198 -18.56 -8.02 -12.69
CA GLN A 198 -18.53 -6.61 -13.10
C GLN A 198 -17.12 -6.03 -13.00
N CYS A 199 -16.35 -6.45 -12.01
CA CYS A 199 -14.96 -6.08 -11.88
C CYS A 199 -14.09 -6.72 -12.98
N VAL A 200 -14.35 -7.97 -13.37
CA VAL A 200 -13.64 -8.62 -14.50
C VAL A 200 -13.84 -7.84 -15.79
N TRP A 201 -15.09 -7.48 -16.13
CA TRP A 201 -15.40 -6.61 -17.27
C TRP A 201 -14.65 -5.28 -17.22
N ASN A 202 -14.68 -4.62 -16.07
CA ASN A 202 -14.04 -3.34 -15.87
C ASN A 202 -12.51 -3.42 -16.06
N GLN A 203 -11.89 -4.42 -15.46
CA GLN A 203 -10.44 -4.62 -15.48
C GLN A 203 -9.93 -5.09 -16.85
N TYR A 204 -10.76 -5.83 -17.60
CA TYR A 204 -10.47 -6.13 -18.99
C TYR A 204 -10.48 -4.84 -19.83
N ALA A 205 -11.51 -4.02 -19.69
CA ALA A 205 -11.58 -2.72 -20.38
C ALA A 205 -10.41 -1.80 -20.01
N GLU A 206 -10.02 -1.74 -18.72
CA GLU A 206 -8.86 -0.96 -18.26
C GLU A 206 -7.56 -1.46 -18.91
N CYS A 207 -7.37 -2.78 -18.99
CA CYS A 207 -6.19 -3.37 -19.63
C CYS A 207 -6.12 -3.00 -21.11
N ALA A 208 -7.22 -3.20 -21.86
CA ALA A 208 -7.29 -2.83 -23.27
C ALA A 208 -7.09 -1.32 -23.50
N PHE A 209 -7.62 -0.49 -22.61
CA PHE A 209 -7.42 0.97 -22.66
C PHE A 209 -5.94 1.34 -22.48
N ARG A 210 -5.25 0.71 -21.52
CA ARG A 210 -3.82 0.93 -21.26
C ARG A 210 -2.95 0.57 -22.46
N ASP A 211 -3.33 -0.47 -23.20
CA ASP A 211 -2.65 -0.88 -24.43
C ASP A 211 -3.03 -0.01 -25.66
N GLY A 212 -3.84 1.03 -25.46
CA GLY A 212 -4.28 1.95 -26.52
C GLY A 212 -5.36 1.37 -27.45
N ARG A 213 -6.00 0.26 -27.07
CA ARG A 213 -7.01 -0.46 -27.86
C ARG A 213 -8.42 0.05 -27.58
N LEU A 214 -8.68 1.32 -27.91
CA LEU A 214 -9.99 1.95 -27.70
C LEU A 214 -11.12 1.26 -28.51
N ASP A 215 -10.77 0.67 -29.66
CA ASP A 215 -11.66 -0.16 -30.47
C ASP A 215 -12.20 -1.34 -29.66
N LEU A 216 -11.30 -2.07 -28.98
CA LEU A 216 -11.65 -3.20 -28.14
C LEU A 216 -12.43 -2.76 -26.90
N VAL A 217 -12.03 -1.67 -26.24
CA VAL A 217 -12.80 -1.13 -25.09
C VAL A 217 -14.25 -0.84 -25.48
N THR A 218 -14.46 -0.25 -26.66
CA THR A 218 -15.80 0.05 -27.16
C THR A 218 -16.61 -1.23 -27.42
N GLU A 219 -15.98 -2.24 -28.03
CA GLU A 219 -16.59 -3.56 -28.24
C GLU A 219 -16.97 -4.23 -26.92
N LEU A 220 -16.06 -4.22 -25.93
CA LEU A 220 -16.28 -4.81 -24.61
C LEU A 220 -17.44 -4.15 -23.89
N MET A 221 -17.55 -2.82 -23.95
CA MET A 221 -18.68 -2.11 -23.32
C MET A 221 -20.01 -2.38 -24.04
N ASP A 222 -20.03 -2.60 -25.36
CA ASP A 222 -21.24 -3.07 -26.06
C ASP A 222 -21.62 -4.48 -25.62
N ARG A 223 -20.65 -5.40 -25.56
CA ARG A 223 -20.85 -6.79 -25.11
C ARG A 223 -21.36 -6.84 -23.68
N TRP A 224 -20.73 -6.10 -22.78
CA TRP A 224 -21.16 -5.95 -21.40
C TRP A 224 -22.62 -5.46 -21.32
N PHE A 225 -22.97 -4.38 -22.04
CA PHE A 225 -24.33 -3.85 -21.99
C PHE A 225 -25.38 -4.82 -22.55
N ARG A 226 -25.02 -5.65 -23.53
CA ARG A 226 -25.90 -6.73 -24.02
C ARG A 226 -26.06 -7.85 -23.00
N SER A 227 -25.03 -8.11 -22.19
CA SER A 227 -25.06 -9.19 -21.17
C SER A 227 -26.05 -8.91 -20.04
N ILE A 228 -26.30 -7.64 -19.71
CA ILE A 228 -27.27 -7.24 -18.67
C ILE A 228 -28.73 -7.17 -19.19
N ASP A 229 -28.95 -7.42 -20.49
CA ASP A 229 -30.26 -7.49 -21.17
C ASP A 229 -31.20 -6.29 -20.88
N LEU A 230 -30.64 -5.08 -20.88
CA LEU A 230 -31.41 -3.85 -20.71
C LEU A 230 -31.70 -3.16 -22.06
N PRO A 231 -32.82 -2.42 -22.19
CA PRO A 231 -33.09 -1.60 -23.37
C PRO A 231 -31.97 -0.60 -23.62
N LYS A 232 -31.61 -0.31 -24.88
CA LYS A 232 -30.56 0.69 -25.20
C LYS A 232 -30.83 2.09 -24.64
N SER A 233 -32.10 2.42 -24.40
CA SER A 233 -32.54 3.67 -23.77
C SER A 233 -32.47 3.64 -22.24
N ALA A 234 -31.99 2.56 -21.63
CA ALA A 234 -31.88 2.41 -20.18
C ALA A 234 -31.05 3.56 -19.60
N SER A 235 -31.59 4.16 -18.56
CA SER A 235 -30.94 5.16 -17.73
C SER A 235 -29.94 4.51 -16.77
N VAL A 236 -29.11 5.35 -16.15
CA VAL A 236 -28.22 4.92 -15.06
C VAL A 236 -29.02 4.27 -13.91
N MET A 237 -30.23 4.75 -13.65
CA MET A 237 -31.08 4.22 -12.59
C MET A 237 -31.64 2.84 -12.91
N ASP A 238 -31.89 2.55 -14.19
CA ASP A 238 -32.32 1.23 -14.62
C ASP A 238 -31.19 0.20 -14.38
N VAL A 239 -29.95 0.54 -14.77
CA VAL A 239 -28.76 -0.28 -14.47
C VAL A 239 -28.56 -0.47 -12.97
N HIS A 240 -28.68 0.62 -12.18
CA HIS A 240 -28.59 0.52 -10.72
C HIS A 240 -29.66 -0.40 -10.12
N SER A 241 -30.90 -0.31 -10.61
CA SER A 241 -32.00 -1.14 -10.13
C SER A 241 -31.78 -2.63 -10.45
N TRP A 242 -31.24 -2.93 -11.63
CA TRP A 242 -30.84 -4.28 -12.01
C TRP A 242 -29.76 -4.84 -11.07
N LEU A 243 -28.77 -4.02 -10.73
CA LEU A 243 -27.68 -4.40 -9.79
C LEU A 243 -28.12 -4.45 -8.32
N SER A 244 -29.29 -3.93 -7.95
CA SER A 244 -29.66 -3.71 -6.54
C SER A 244 -29.80 -4.99 -5.70
N GLY A 245 -29.89 -6.16 -6.34
CA GLY A 245 -29.84 -7.47 -5.67
C GLY A 245 -28.44 -8.03 -5.44
N SER A 246 -27.39 -7.34 -5.93
CA SER A 246 -26.00 -7.80 -5.91
C SER A 246 -25.21 -7.24 -4.73
N THR A 247 -23.96 -7.70 -4.59
CA THR A 247 -23.04 -7.11 -3.62
C THR A 247 -22.69 -5.65 -3.97
N GLN A 248 -22.26 -4.89 -2.98
CA GLN A 248 -21.92 -3.49 -3.16
C GLN A 248 -20.78 -3.26 -4.15
N THR A 249 -19.76 -4.13 -4.13
CA THR A 249 -18.67 -4.13 -5.11
C THR A 249 -19.18 -4.34 -6.53
N GLU A 250 -20.11 -5.27 -6.73
CA GLU A 250 -20.74 -5.50 -8.04
C GLU A 250 -21.53 -4.29 -8.52
N ILE A 251 -22.28 -3.63 -7.62
CA ILE A 251 -23.03 -2.41 -7.97
C ILE A 251 -22.05 -1.30 -8.40
N VAL A 252 -20.97 -1.10 -7.65
CA VAL A 252 -19.96 -0.08 -7.96
C VAL A 252 -19.34 -0.33 -9.34
N PHE A 253 -18.79 -1.52 -9.59
CA PHE A 253 -18.14 -1.82 -10.87
C PHE A 253 -19.13 -1.84 -12.03
N GLY A 254 -20.38 -2.28 -11.83
CA GLY A 254 -21.41 -2.21 -12.84
C GLY A 254 -21.77 -0.76 -13.22
N LEU A 255 -21.77 0.17 -12.25
CA LEU A 255 -21.95 1.59 -12.51
C LEU A 255 -20.73 2.22 -13.20
N LEU A 256 -19.50 1.79 -12.88
CA LEU A 256 -18.30 2.22 -13.60
C LEU A 256 -18.32 1.75 -15.07
N ASN A 257 -18.71 0.50 -15.32
CA ASN A 257 -18.92 -0.01 -16.68
C ASN A 257 -20.03 0.76 -17.41
N CYS A 258 -21.12 1.11 -16.71
CA CYS A 258 -22.18 1.96 -17.25
C CYS A 258 -21.64 3.35 -17.65
N ALA A 259 -20.76 3.94 -16.84
CA ALA A 259 -20.14 5.22 -17.17
C ALA A 259 -19.32 5.14 -18.46
N LEU A 260 -18.50 4.10 -18.61
CA LEU A 260 -17.72 3.86 -19.83
C LEU A 260 -18.63 3.65 -21.05
N TYR A 261 -19.68 2.83 -20.92
CA TYR A 261 -20.64 2.61 -21.99
C TYR A 261 -21.35 3.91 -22.42
N LYS A 262 -21.84 4.71 -21.46
CA LYS A 262 -22.50 6.00 -21.73
C LYS A 262 -21.55 6.98 -22.42
N LEU A 263 -20.30 7.04 -21.96
CA LEU A 263 -19.27 7.91 -22.53
C LEU A 263 -18.89 7.50 -23.95
N LEU A 264 -18.50 6.24 -24.14
CA LEU A 264 -17.89 5.77 -25.40
C LEU A 264 -18.91 5.45 -26.49
N LEU A 265 -20.07 4.87 -26.14
CA LEU A 265 -21.05 4.41 -27.12
C LEU A 265 -22.24 5.35 -27.30
N GLN A 266 -22.60 6.11 -26.27
CA GLN A 266 -23.72 7.05 -26.35
C GLN A 266 -23.28 8.51 -26.47
N ASN A 267 -21.99 8.80 -26.28
CA ASN A 267 -21.44 10.15 -26.17
C ASN A 267 -22.23 11.01 -25.14
N ASP A 268 -22.78 10.35 -24.11
CA ASP A 268 -23.62 10.96 -23.09
C ASP A 268 -22.76 11.31 -21.87
N LEU A 269 -22.13 12.48 -21.92
CA LEU A 269 -21.31 13.01 -20.83
C LEU A 269 -22.10 13.17 -19.53
N THR A 270 -23.40 13.49 -19.61
CA THR A 270 -24.25 13.69 -18.44
C THR A 270 -24.58 12.35 -17.79
N GLY A 271 -24.94 11.35 -18.58
CA GLY A 271 -25.17 9.99 -18.12
C GLY A 271 -23.91 9.33 -17.57
N ALA A 272 -22.75 9.51 -18.21
CA ALA A 272 -21.48 9.02 -17.71
C ALA A 272 -21.14 9.62 -16.34
N ARG A 273 -21.30 10.94 -16.20
CA ARG A 273 -21.09 11.63 -14.91
C ARG A 273 -22.07 11.15 -13.84
N LEU A 274 -23.35 11.01 -14.17
CA LEU A 274 -24.35 10.50 -13.23
C LEU A 274 -24.03 9.08 -12.75
N ALA A 275 -23.52 8.22 -13.63
CA ALA A 275 -23.08 6.87 -13.27
C ALA A 275 -21.88 6.88 -12.34
N LEU A 276 -20.90 7.75 -12.59
CA LEU A 276 -19.72 7.94 -11.72
C LEU A 276 -20.09 8.51 -10.34
N ASP A 277 -20.96 9.52 -10.30
CA ASP A 277 -21.46 10.10 -9.04
C ASP A 277 -22.22 9.02 -8.24
N LYS A 278 -23.04 8.20 -8.92
CA LYS A 278 -23.76 7.11 -8.28
C LYS A 278 -22.84 5.98 -7.79
N ALA A 279 -21.80 5.63 -8.55
CA ALA A 279 -20.80 4.65 -8.12
C ALA A 279 -20.06 5.12 -6.87
N LEU A 280 -19.71 6.40 -6.81
CA LEU A 280 -19.08 7.01 -5.66
C LEU A 280 -20.01 7.03 -4.43
N ASP A 281 -21.28 7.39 -4.60
CA ASP A 281 -22.28 7.35 -3.54
C ASP A 281 -22.47 5.93 -2.99
N THR A 282 -22.44 4.94 -3.87
CA THR A 282 -22.59 3.53 -3.52
C THR A 282 -21.31 2.91 -2.95
N ALA A 283 -20.14 3.55 -2.99
CA ALA A 283 -18.94 2.98 -2.36
C ALA A 283 -19.01 3.10 -0.83
N ASP A 284 -18.93 1.97 -0.11
CA ASP A 284 -18.85 1.91 1.37
C ASP A 284 -17.43 1.74 1.90
N ASN A 285 -16.64 0.93 1.22
CA ASN A 285 -15.30 0.57 1.63
C ASN A 285 -14.27 1.48 0.97
N THR A 286 -13.16 1.70 1.66
CA THR A 286 -12.15 2.67 1.21
C THR A 286 -11.47 2.28 -0.10
N GLU A 287 -11.29 0.98 -0.39
CA GLU A 287 -10.65 0.54 -1.64
C GLU A 287 -11.53 0.92 -2.86
N THR A 288 -12.81 0.56 -2.85
CA THR A 288 -13.76 0.93 -3.91
C THR A 288 -14.01 2.43 -3.97
N TYR A 289 -14.06 3.12 -2.82
CA TYR A 289 -14.24 4.57 -2.79
C TYR A 289 -13.06 5.30 -3.44
N ASN A 290 -11.83 4.92 -3.09
CA ASN A 290 -10.62 5.50 -3.68
C ASN A 290 -10.58 5.26 -5.20
N HIS A 291 -10.95 4.06 -5.65
CA HIS A 291 -11.04 3.75 -7.08
C HIS A 291 -12.10 4.62 -7.78
N CYS A 292 -13.30 4.76 -7.22
CA CYS A 292 -14.33 5.66 -7.75
C CYS A 292 -13.86 7.12 -7.84
N VAL A 293 -13.12 7.60 -6.83
CA VAL A 293 -12.56 8.96 -6.85
C VAL A 293 -11.54 9.11 -7.99
N GLN A 294 -10.66 8.14 -8.20
CA GLN A 294 -9.71 8.14 -9.32
C GLN A 294 -10.43 8.20 -10.67
N GLU A 295 -11.42 7.33 -10.90
CA GLU A 295 -12.21 7.30 -12.14
C GLU A 295 -12.95 8.63 -12.37
N ASN A 296 -13.54 9.21 -11.31
CA ASN A 296 -14.17 10.52 -11.36
C ASN A 296 -13.19 11.63 -11.77
N ILE A 297 -11.96 11.59 -11.25
CA ILE A 297 -10.91 12.56 -11.59
C ILE A 297 -10.49 12.39 -13.05
N MET A 298 -10.24 11.17 -13.49
CA MET A 298 -9.87 10.88 -14.88
C MET A 298 -10.94 11.38 -15.86
N PHE A 299 -12.22 11.18 -15.53
CA PHE A 299 -13.33 11.74 -16.29
C PHE A 299 -13.33 13.27 -16.29
N LEU A 300 -13.10 13.93 -15.15
CA LEU A 300 -13.05 15.39 -15.07
C LEU A 300 -11.88 15.98 -15.88
N MET A 301 -10.71 15.34 -15.85
CA MET A 301 -9.52 15.76 -16.59
C MET A 301 -9.70 15.67 -18.11
N THR A 302 -10.49 14.71 -18.59
CA THR A 302 -10.76 14.51 -20.01
C THR A 302 -11.89 15.39 -20.54
N THR A 303 -12.82 15.82 -19.68
CA THR A 303 -14.05 16.53 -20.07
C THR A 303 -14.08 18.01 -19.69
N SER A 304 -13.20 18.46 -18.78
CA SER A 304 -13.14 19.86 -18.34
C SER A 304 -11.71 20.38 -18.22
N ALA A 305 -11.39 21.44 -18.96
CA ALA A 305 -10.03 21.99 -19.02
C ALA A 305 -9.62 22.86 -17.81
N ASP A 306 -10.56 23.28 -16.95
CA ASP A 306 -10.37 24.36 -15.97
C ASP A 306 -10.80 23.99 -14.53
N ARG A 307 -10.25 22.92 -13.95
CA ARG A 307 -10.43 22.66 -12.51
C ARG A 307 -9.11 22.42 -11.81
N SER A 308 -8.86 23.17 -10.73
CA SER A 308 -7.69 22.95 -9.88
C SER A 308 -7.87 21.69 -9.03
N ALA A 309 -6.79 20.91 -8.88
CA ALA A 309 -6.77 19.72 -8.04
C ALA A 309 -7.29 20.00 -6.61
N LEU A 310 -7.00 21.19 -6.06
CA LEU A 310 -7.50 21.63 -4.76
C LEU A 310 -9.03 21.72 -4.68
N GLN A 311 -9.71 22.19 -5.73
CA GLN A 311 -11.17 22.32 -5.70
C GLN A 311 -11.83 20.94 -5.70
N VAL A 312 -11.26 20.00 -6.45
CA VAL A 312 -11.71 18.61 -6.50
C VAL A 312 -11.43 17.93 -5.15
N LEU A 313 -10.21 18.07 -4.62
CA LEU A 313 -9.81 17.55 -3.32
C LEU A 313 -10.69 18.06 -2.18
N LYS A 314 -11.04 19.36 -2.15
CA LYS A 314 -11.94 19.92 -1.12
C LYS A 314 -13.30 19.22 -1.06
N GLY A 315 -13.79 18.65 -2.17
CA GLY A 315 -15.02 17.84 -2.18
C GLY A 315 -14.89 16.49 -1.48
N PHE A 316 -13.70 15.89 -1.48
CA PHE A 316 -13.45 14.54 -0.97
C PHE A 316 -12.75 14.50 0.40
N LEU A 317 -11.99 15.55 0.74
CA LEU A 317 -11.14 15.64 1.93
C LEU A 317 -11.90 15.53 3.26
N PHE A 318 -13.20 15.85 3.26
CA PHE A 318 -14.05 15.78 4.44
C PHE A 318 -14.97 14.56 4.45
N ASP A 319 -14.94 13.73 3.41
CA ASP A 319 -15.70 12.49 3.39
C ASP A 319 -15.04 11.47 4.34
N THR A 320 -15.82 10.95 5.28
CA THR A 320 -15.31 9.95 6.23
C THR A 320 -14.83 8.65 5.58
N ARG A 321 -15.30 8.35 4.36
CA ARG A 321 -14.92 7.16 3.57
C ARG A 321 -13.53 7.27 2.93
N ALA A 322 -13.12 8.49 2.61
CA ALA A 322 -11.80 8.84 2.09
C ALA A 322 -10.67 8.55 3.08
N SER A 323 -10.99 8.53 4.37
CA SER A 323 -10.01 8.25 5.41
C SER A 323 -9.83 6.74 5.51
N SER A 324 -8.74 6.22 4.94
CA SER A 324 -8.29 4.83 5.16
C SER A 324 -7.81 4.69 6.61
N ARG A 325 -8.76 4.73 7.55
CA ARG A 325 -8.45 4.50 8.96
C ARG A 325 -8.31 3.01 9.15
N SER A 326 -7.10 2.51 8.92
CA SER A 326 -6.67 1.30 9.60
C SER A 326 -6.86 1.55 11.10
N LYS A 327 -7.88 0.95 11.70
CA LYS A 327 -8.21 1.16 13.12
C LYS A 327 -6.95 0.86 13.93
N PRO A 328 -6.42 1.81 14.72
CA PRO A 328 -5.26 1.50 15.52
C PRO A 328 -5.63 0.35 16.46
N LEU A 329 -4.67 -0.54 16.75
CA LEU A 329 -4.90 -1.71 17.60
C LEU A 329 -5.45 -1.28 18.97
N THR A 330 -5.03 -0.11 19.43
CA THR A 330 -5.55 0.57 20.63
C THR A 330 -7.05 0.86 20.55
N GLN A 331 -7.64 1.07 19.37
CA GLN A 331 -9.07 1.33 19.23
C GLN A 331 -9.93 0.09 19.55
N ASN A 332 -9.44 -1.12 19.20
CA ASN A 332 -10.09 -2.36 19.62
C ASN A 332 -10.01 -2.52 21.14
N PHE A 333 -8.86 -2.21 21.73
CA PHE A 333 -8.71 -2.17 23.18
C PHE A 333 -9.67 -1.17 23.83
N ILE A 334 -9.74 0.08 23.33
CA ILE A 334 -10.63 1.13 23.82
C ILE A 334 -12.11 0.71 23.70
N ARG A 335 -12.50 0.05 22.60
CA ARG A 335 -13.86 -0.46 22.39
C ARG A 335 -14.23 -1.52 23.43
N ASN A 336 -13.26 -2.34 23.84
CA ASN A 336 -13.45 -3.41 24.82
C ASN A 336 -13.44 -2.91 26.28
N ILE A 337 -13.15 -1.63 26.53
CA ILE A 337 -13.27 -1.04 27.87
C ILE A 337 -14.75 -0.95 28.26
N GLN A 338 -15.17 -1.81 29.20
CA GLN A 338 -16.56 -1.88 29.67
C GLN A 338 -17.02 -0.62 30.41
N LYS A 339 -16.10 0.13 31.04
CA LYS A 339 -16.43 1.35 31.81
C LYS A 339 -16.53 2.56 30.86
N PRO A 340 -17.73 3.16 30.67
CA PRO A 340 -17.93 4.22 29.67
C PRO A 340 -17.05 5.47 29.90
N ARG A 341 -16.81 5.85 31.15
CA ARG A 341 -15.96 7.00 31.50
C ARG A 341 -14.48 6.78 31.15
N LEU A 342 -13.97 5.57 31.39
CA LEU A 342 -12.59 5.21 31.03
C LEU A 342 -12.44 5.08 29.51
N GLN A 343 -13.46 4.52 28.84
CA GLN A 343 -13.50 4.47 27.39
C GLN A 343 -13.48 5.88 26.78
N GLN A 344 -14.28 6.80 27.31
CA GLN A 344 -14.32 8.19 26.83
C GLN A 344 -12.99 8.92 27.10
N LEU A 345 -12.37 8.72 28.26
CA LEU A 345 -11.06 9.27 28.58
C LEU A 345 -9.97 8.72 27.65
N ALA A 346 -9.94 7.41 27.43
CA ALA A 346 -8.99 6.78 26.52
C ALA A 346 -9.17 7.25 25.07
N ARG A 347 -10.42 7.44 24.61
CA ARG A 347 -10.70 8.08 23.31
C ARG A 347 -10.15 9.51 23.23
N LYS A 348 -10.31 10.31 24.27
CA LYS A 348 -9.82 11.70 24.28
C LYS A 348 -8.29 11.80 24.34
N LEU A 349 -7.62 10.86 24.97
CA LEU A 349 -6.16 10.85 25.12
C LEU A 349 -5.43 10.22 23.93
N LEU A 350 -6.04 9.24 23.26
CA LEU A 350 -5.41 8.42 22.22
C LEU A 350 -5.96 8.74 20.80
N THR A 351 -6.78 9.78 20.65
CA THR A 351 -7.31 10.28 19.37
C THR A 351 -7.26 11.81 19.41
N PRO A 352 -6.75 12.52 18.38
CA PRO A 352 -6.80 12.17 16.96
C PRO A 352 -5.56 11.43 16.47
N ALA A 353 -5.77 10.32 15.76
CA ALA A 353 -4.71 9.78 14.90
C ALA A 353 -4.49 10.76 13.72
N PRO A 354 -3.24 10.90 13.23
CA PRO A 354 -2.96 11.66 12.01
C PRO A 354 -3.83 11.20 10.84
N THR A 355 -4.27 12.15 10.01
CA THR A 355 -5.08 11.86 8.82
C THR A 355 -4.23 11.16 7.77
N ASP A 356 -4.75 10.08 7.19
CA ASP A 356 -4.06 9.33 6.14
C ASP A 356 -4.01 10.13 4.82
N PRO A 357 -2.82 10.44 4.29
CA PRO A 357 -2.69 11.22 3.07
C PRO A 357 -2.85 10.40 1.77
N THR A 358 -3.07 9.08 1.84
CA THR A 358 -3.08 8.18 0.66
C THR A 358 -4.01 8.65 -0.46
N LEU A 359 -5.27 8.96 -0.16
CA LEU A 359 -6.22 9.41 -1.17
C LEU A 359 -5.74 10.70 -1.82
N VAL A 360 -5.36 11.69 -1.01
CA VAL A 360 -4.89 12.98 -1.54
C VAL A 360 -3.69 12.80 -2.45
N ASN A 361 -2.73 11.99 -2.04
CA ASN A 361 -1.55 11.74 -2.86
C ASN A 361 -1.91 10.99 -4.14
N SER A 362 -2.87 10.07 -4.10
CA SER A 362 -3.36 9.41 -5.31
C SER A 362 -4.08 10.36 -6.27
N VAL A 363 -4.85 11.32 -5.74
CA VAL A 363 -5.45 12.39 -6.55
C VAL A 363 -4.35 13.26 -7.15
N LEU A 364 -3.38 13.72 -6.36
CA LEU A 364 -2.24 14.50 -6.85
C LEU A 364 -1.46 13.75 -7.93
N GLU A 365 -1.29 12.44 -7.77
CA GLU A 365 -0.65 11.57 -8.77
C GLU A 365 -1.46 11.49 -10.07
N SER A 366 -2.80 11.46 -9.98
CA SER A 366 -3.66 11.48 -11.17
C SER A 366 -3.57 12.82 -11.92
N PHE A 367 -3.41 13.93 -11.20
CA PHE A 367 -3.29 15.27 -11.81
C PHE A 367 -1.88 15.58 -12.32
N PHE A 368 -0.85 15.17 -11.58
CA PHE A 368 0.53 15.66 -11.76
C PHE A 368 1.55 14.56 -12.01
N GLY A 369 1.13 13.29 -11.93
CA GLY A 369 2.02 12.15 -12.00
C GLY A 369 2.79 11.88 -10.68
N PRO A 370 3.80 11.00 -10.72
CA PRO A 370 4.46 10.48 -9.52
C PRO A 370 5.22 11.52 -8.69
N SER A 371 5.41 12.74 -9.22
CA SER A 371 6.00 13.87 -8.48
C SER A 371 5.06 14.46 -7.43
N LEU A 372 3.74 14.18 -7.51
CA LEU A 372 2.68 14.82 -6.71
C LEU A 372 2.58 16.35 -6.87
N LEU A 373 3.40 16.92 -7.74
CA LEU A 373 3.60 18.36 -7.89
C LEU A 373 3.43 18.72 -9.36
N PRO A 374 2.78 19.87 -9.66
CA PRO A 374 2.66 20.38 -11.02
C PRO A 374 4.01 20.40 -11.73
N SER A 375 4.02 20.19 -13.04
CA SER A 375 5.24 20.25 -13.85
C SER A 375 5.94 21.61 -13.66
N THR A 376 7.27 21.61 -13.82
CA THR A 376 8.18 22.76 -13.65
C THR A 376 7.85 24.00 -14.49
N THR A 377 6.78 23.97 -15.26
CA THR A 377 6.22 25.07 -16.06
C THR A 377 5.29 25.98 -15.26
N HIS A 378 4.86 25.60 -14.05
CA HIS A 378 4.06 26.44 -13.16
C HIS A 378 4.90 27.42 -12.34
N ASN A 379 4.31 28.57 -12.01
CA ASN A 379 4.94 29.59 -11.17
C ASN A 379 5.30 29.00 -9.79
N LEU A 380 6.48 29.35 -9.27
CA LEU A 380 6.97 28.92 -7.96
C LEU A 380 5.97 29.28 -6.86
N THR A 381 5.35 30.45 -6.93
CA THR A 381 4.34 30.92 -5.96
C THR A 381 3.15 29.97 -5.91
N ASP A 382 2.58 29.61 -7.06
CA ASP A 382 1.39 28.75 -7.12
C ASP A 382 1.68 27.35 -6.54
N THR A 383 2.91 26.86 -6.74
CA THR A 383 3.35 25.57 -6.18
C THR A 383 3.50 25.65 -4.66
N VAL A 384 4.08 26.73 -4.15
CA VAL A 384 4.21 26.97 -2.70
C VAL A 384 2.84 27.09 -2.06
N ASP A 385 1.93 27.90 -2.62
CA ASP A 385 0.58 28.12 -2.09
C ASP A 385 -0.25 26.82 -2.07
N LEU A 386 -0.11 25.99 -3.12
CA LEU A 386 -0.72 24.66 -3.20
C LEU A 386 -0.21 23.76 -2.07
N VAL A 387 1.12 23.67 -1.90
CA VAL A 387 1.74 22.82 -0.88
C VAL A 387 1.36 23.30 0.52
N GLU A 388 1.40 24.60 0.80
CA GLU A 388 1.02 25.14 2.11
C GLU A 388 -0.45 24.85 2.41
N SER A 389 -1.35 25.06 1.45
CA SER A 389 -2.77 24.71 1.61
C SER A 389 -2.95 23.23 1.92
N LEU A 390 -2.23 22.34 1.24
CA LEU A 390 -2.29 20.90 1.47
C LEU A 390 -1.70 20.50 2.82
N MET A 391 -0.61 21.13 3.25
CA MET A 391 0.03 20.86 4.55
C MET A 391 -0.77 21.42 5.72
N GLU A 392 -1.52 22.51 5.53
CA GLU A 392 -2.47 23.01 6.53
C GLU A 392 -3.61 21.99 6.74
N MET A 393 -4.09 21.37 5.67
CA MET A 393 -5.14 20.35 5.74
C MET A 393 -4.62 18.98 6.22
N LEU A 394 -3.42 18.59 5.78
CA LEU A 394 -2.79 17.29 6.06
C LEU A 394 -1.36 17.48 6.60
N PRO A 395 -1.22 17.94 7.85
CA PRO A 395 0.07 18.23 8.48
C PRO A 395 1.07 17.07 8.42
N SER A 396 0.61 15.83 8.48
CA SER A 396 1.43 14.61 8.49
C SER A 396 1.73 14.03 7.10
N ASN A 397 1.45 14.75 6.00
CA ASN A 397 1.68 14.27 4.62
C ASN A 397 3.17 14.28 4.22
N TYR A 398 3.97 13.44 4.87
CA TYR A 398 5.40 13.33 4.59
C TYR A 398 5.75 12.91 3.16
N PRO A 399 4.96 12.08 2.42
CA PRO A 399 5.27 11.80 1.02
C PRO A 399 5.25 13.05 0.13
N LEU A 400 4.30 13.97 0.35
CA LEU A 400 4.26 15.24 -0.35
C LEU A 400 5.45 16.12 0.03
N ALA A 401 5.78 16.21 1.33
CA ALA A 401 6.94 17.00 1.78
C ALA A 401 8.28 16.49 1.21
N ILE A 402 8.45 15.17 1.13
CA ILE A 402 9.62 14.53 0.47
C ILE A 402 9.65 14.88 -1.01
N SER A 403 8.51 14.82 -1.69
CA SER A 403 8.43 15.13 -3.14
C SER A 403 8.82 16.59 -3.41
N VAL A 404 8.40 17.52 -2.56
CA VAL A 404 8.82 18.94 -2.60
C VAL A 404 10.33 19.08 -2.41
N CYS A 405 10.90 18.37 -1.43
CA CYS A 405 12.35 18.41 -1.19
C CYS A 405 13.14 17.82 -2.37
N LYS A 406 12.70 16.71 -2.95
CA LYS A 406 13.29 16.12 -4.16
C LYS A 406 13.24 17.08 -5.34
N TRP A 407 12.11 17.74 -5.54
CA TRP A 407 11.95 18.74 -6.59
C TRP A 407 12.96 19.89 -6.44
N ILE A 408 13.16 20.41 -5.22
CA ILE A 408 14.14 21.47 -4.93
C ILE A 408 15.58 20.98 -5.12
N CYS A 409 15.91 19.80 -4.61
CA CYS A 409 17.24 19.21 -4.78
C CYS A 409 17.58 18.95 -6.25
N ASN A 410 16.60 18.60 -7.08
CA ASN A 410 16.79 18.41 -8.52
C ASN A 410 16.89 19.74 -9.29
N ALA A 411 16.28 20.80 -8.79
CA ALA A 411 16.35 22.16 -9.35
C ALA A 411 17.63 22.94 -8.93
N ALA A 412 18.68 22.22 -8.49
CA ALA A 412 19.77 22.61 -7.59
C ALA A 412 20.57 23.92 -7.87
N SER A 413 20.31 24.63 -8.97
CA SER A 413 21.05 25.84 -9.38
C SER A 413 20.20 27.09 -9.62
N SER A 414 18.86 27.04 -9.56
CA SER A 414 18.01 28.20 -9.91
C SER A 414 17.13 28.76 -8.78
N LEU A 415 16.94 28.04 -7.68
CA LEU A 415 15.98 28.43 -6.63
C LEU A 415 16.61 29.24 -5.48
N PRO A 416 15.89 30.24 -4.91
CA PRO A 416 16.36 31.00 -3.75
C PRO A 416 16.56 30.15 -2.49
N ALA A 417 17.54 30.50 -1.65
CA ALA A 417 17.83 29.81 -0.39
C ALA A 417 16.64 29.80 0.59
N SER A 418 15.75 30.80 0.52
CA SER A 418 14.52 30.84 1.32
C SER A 418 13.57 29.67 1.00
N VAL A 419 13.54 29.21 -0.25
CA VAL A 419 12.71 28.07 -0.68
C VAL A 419 13.27 26.76 -0.12
N SER A 420 14.59 26.59 -0.16
CA SER A 420 15.25 25.43 0.47
C SER A 420 14.99 25.39 1.98
N PHE A 421 15.09 26.54 2.66
CA PHE A 421 14.79 26.64 4.09
C PHE A 421 13.32 26.30 4.39
N TRP A 422 12.38 26.85 3.62
CA TRP A 422 10.94 26.56 3.74
C TRP A 422 10.65 25.06 3.59
N ALA A 423 11.18 24.42 2.56
CA ALA A 423 10.96 23.00 2.33
C ALA A 423 11.59 22.12 3.42
N GLY A 424 12.81 22.44 3.85
CA GLY A 424 13.45 21.75 4.96
C GLY A 424 12.67 21.87 6.27
N SER A 425 12.11 23.06 6.55
CA SER A 425 11.26 23.30 7.72
C SER A 425 9.96 22.49 7.64
N ASN A 426 9.29 22.51 6.48
CA ASN A 426 8.07 21.74 6.25
C ASN A 426 8.31 20.24 6.40
N LEU A 427 9.35 19.70 5.79
CA LEU A 427 9.71 18.28 5.92
C LEU A 427 9.92 17.86 7.37
N SER A 428 10.67 18.65 8.14
CA SER A 428 10.90 18.38 9.56
C SER A 428 9.60 18.41 10.37
N ASN A 429 8.79 19.45 10.18
CA ASN A 429 7.53 19.63 10.92
C ASN A 429 6.52 18.52 10.60
N THR A 430 6.37 18.20 9.32
CA THR A 430 5.49 17.14 8.83
C THR A 430 5.88 15.78 9.40
N LEU A 431 7.17 15.46 9.43
CA LEU A 431 7.63 14.20 10.04
C LEU A 431 7.43 14.15 11.55
N PHE A 432 7.59 15.29 12.25
CA PHE A 432 7.31 15.36 13.67
C PHE A 432 5.82 15.16 13.98
N GLN A 433 4.94 15.59 13.08
CA GLN A 433 3.49 15.38 13.16
C GLN A 433 3.08 13.96 12.71
N ALA A 434 3.90 13.30 11.90
CA ALA A 434 3.70 11.92 11.46
C ALA A 434 4.25 10.87 12.46
N VAL A 435 4.66 11.26 13.67
CA VAL A 435 5.09 10.30 14.71
C VAL A 435 3.89 9.60 15.33
N PRO A 436 3.90 8.27 15.52
CA PRO A 436 4.95 7.28 15.21
C PRO A 436 4.79 6.57 13.85
N ILE A 437 3.92 7.07 12.97
CA ILE A 437 3.52 6.43 11.70
C ILE A 437 4.69 6.32 10.71
N ALA A 438 5.54 7.35 10.61
CA ALA A 438 6.60 7.39 9.61
C ALA A 438 7.71 6.34 9.93
N PRO A 439 7.98 5.38 9.01
CA PRO A 439 8.95 4.32 9.19
C PRO A 439 10.39 4.86 9.17
N GLU A 440 11.35 4.15 9.78
CA GLU A 440 12.74 4.61 9.91
C GLU A 440 13.39 5.07 8.59
N HIS A 441 13.19 4.34 7.49
CA HIS A 441 13.78 4.69 6.20
C HIS A 441 13.32 6.06 5.67
N VAL A 442 12.10 6.49 6.02
CA VAL A 442 11.58 7.82 5.66
C VAL A 442 12.35 8.90 6.41
N TRP A 443 12.72 8.66 7.67
CA TRP A 443 13.56 9.59 8.44
C TRP A 443 14.99 9.65 7.91
N VAL A 444 15.53 8.52 7.44
CA VAL A 444 16.85 8.46 6.80
C VAL A 444 16.84 9.24 5.48
N GLU A 445 15.87 8.98 4.60
CA GLU A 445 15.72 9.70 3.33
C GLU A 445 15.55 11.21 3.56
N ALA A 446 14.75 11.60 4.55
CA ALA A 446 14.59 13.00 4.91
C ALA A 446 15.89 13.63 5.45
N ALA A 447 16.68 12.90 6.23
CA ALA A 447 17.99 13.36 6.68
C ALA A 447 18.95 13.62 5.50
N ASP A 448 18.95 12.73 4.51
CA ASP A 448 19.78 12.86 3.30
C ASP A 448 19.33 14.05 2.45
N LEU A 449 18.03 14.25 2.27
CA LEU A 449 17.47 15.40 1.57
C LEU A 449 17.81 16.73 2.26
N LEU A 450 17.68 16.79 3.59
CA LEU A 450 18.05 17.97 4.40
C LEU A 450 19.54 18.31 4.27
N ARG A 451 20.40 17.29 4.23
CA ARG A 451 21.84 17.47 4.01
C ARG A 451 22.14 18.04 2.62
N GLY A 452 21.38 17.63 1.60
CA GLY A 452 21.53 18.12 0.22
C GLY A 452 21.06 19.56 0.00
N MET A 453 20.26 20.12 0.91
CA MET A 453 19.70 21.46 0.80
C MET A 453 20.61 22.55 1.40
N LYS A 454 20.79 23.65 0.66
CA LYS A 454 21.51 24.83 1.16
C LYS A 454 20.72 25.50 2.29
N SER A 455 21.43 26.10 3.25
CA SER A 455 20.84 26.88 4.36
C SER A 455 19.98 26.09 5.35
N CYS A 456 20.07 24.76 5.37
CA CYS A 456 19.29 23.89 6.27
C CYS A 456 20.11 23.33 7.45
N GLU A 457 21.31 23.80 7.74
CA GLU A 457 22.23 23.22 8.74
C GLU A 457 21.61 23.11 10.15
N ALA A 458 20.99 24.20 10.63
CA ALA A 458 20.35 24.24 11.94
C ALA A 458 19.14 23.30 12.04
N ILE A 459 18.34 23.24 10.96
CA ILE A 459 17.19 22.31 10.84
C ILE A 459 17.69 20.87 10.81
N THR A 460 18.75 20.60 10.05
CA THR A 460 19.33 19.27 9.91
C THR A 460 19.83 18.75 11.25
N ALA A 461 20.53 19.58 12.04
CA ALA A 461 21.02 19.17 13.35
C ALA A 461 19.89 18.89 14.36
N SER A 462 18.83 19.72 14.38
CA SER A 462 17.67 19.52 15.27
C SER A 462 16.85 18.30 14.84
N PHE A 463 16.69 18.10 13.53
CA PHE A 463 16.03 16.94 12.94
C PHE A 463 16.69 15.63 13.37
N HIS A 464 18.03 15.51 13.25
CA HIS A 464 18.74 14.29 13.66
C HIS A 464 18.54 13.97 15.14
N LYS A 465 18.64 14.96 16.03
CA LYS A 465 18.37 14.75 17.48
C LYS A 465 16.98 14.19 17.71
N ARG A 466 15.96 14.74 17.02
CA ARG A 466 14.58 14.27 17.14
C ARG A 466 14.39 12.89 16.52
N ALA A 467 14.92 12.65 15.33
CA ALA A 467 14.87 11.37 14.63
C ALA A 467 15.48 10.25 15.49
N LEU A 468 16.63 10.49 16.12
CA LEU A 468 17.29 9.55 17.03
C LEU A 468 16.56 9.35 18.36
N SER A 469 15.75 10.32 18.81
CA SER A 469 14.87 10.10 19.96
C SER A 469 13.71 9.13 19.65
N ILE A 470 13.31 9.04 18.37
CA ILE A 470 12.21 8.19 17.90
C ILE A 470 12.73 6.82 17.44
N HIS A 471 13.83 6.82 16.68
CA HIS A 471 14.50 5.64 16.14
C HIS A 471 15.92 5.51 16.71
N PRO A 472 16.07 5.28 18.04
CA PRO A 472 17.37 5.27 18.71
C PRO A 472 18.30 4.14 18.25
N PHE A 473 17.76 3.13 17.55
CA PHE A 473 18.50 1.99 17.07
C PHE A 473 18.87 2.06 15.57
N SER A 474 18.58 3.17 14.88
CA SER A 474 18.95 3.35 13.47
C SER A 474 20.41 3.71 13.32
N LEU A 475 21.22 2.76 12.84
CA LEU A 475 22.64 3.01 12.58
C LEU A 475 22.85 4.09 11.50
N LYS A 476 21.97 4.13 10.49
CA LYS A 476 22.03 5.10 9.39
C LYS A 476 21.81 6.53 9.89
N LEU A 477 20.83 6.76 10.75
CA LEU A 477 20.60 8.08 11.35
C LEU A 477 21.77 8.51 12.24
N TRP A 478 22.37 7.58 13.00
CA TRP A 478 23.52 7.89 13.83
C TRP A 478 24.77 8.25 13.01
N ARG A 479 25.08 7.49 11.95
CA ARG A 479 26.14 7.83 10.99
C ARG A 479 25.87 9.18 10.36
N SER A 480 24.64 9.39 9.89
CA SER A 480 24.27 10.65 9.26
C SER A 480 24.43 11.85 10.21
N TYR A 481 24.08 11.68 11.48
CA TYR A 481 24.24 12.74 12.47
C TYR A 481 25.72 13.06 12.76
N ALA A 482 26.58 12.04 12.80
CA ALA A 482 28.01 12.21 13.00
C ALA A 482 28.66 12.99 11.85
N ASP A 483 28.25 12.74 10.59
CA ASP A 483 28.78 13.45 9.42
C ASP A 483 28.43 14.95 9.43
N VAL A 484 27.20 15.30 9.86
CA VAL A 484 26.70 16.68 9.85
C VAL A 484 27.31 17.51 11.00
N THR A 485 27.79 16.87 12.06
CA THR A 485 28.30 17.53 13.26
C THR A 485 29.83 17.65 13.24
N THR A 486 30.36 18.49 12.36
CA THR A 486 31.79 18.80 12.31
C THR A 486 32.27 19.36 13.66
N GLY A 487 33.06 18.58 14.41
CA GLY A 487 33.66 18.96 15.69
C GLY A 487 33.01 18.35 16.95
N THR A 488 31.75 17.90 16.91
CA THR A 488 31.07 17.20 18.03
C THR A 488 30.77 15.73 17.75
N GLY A 489 31.27 15.19 16.64
CA GLY A 489 31.08 13.78 16.25
C GLY A 489 31.49 12.77 17.33
N GLU A 490 32.49 13.05 18.17
CA GLU A 490 32.85 12.15 19.28
C GLU A 490 31.78 12.06 20.38
N LEU A 491 31.07 13.14 20.68
CA LEU A 491 29.92 13.12 21.60
C LEU A 491 28.76 12.32 20.99
N VAL A 492 28.58 12.41 19.67
CA VAL A 492 27.57 11.61 18.95
C VAL A 492 27.91 10.13 18.99
N LYS A 493 29.19 9.78 18.78
CA LYS A 493 29.69 8.39 18.91
C LYS A 493 29.53 7.84 20.32
N GLU A 494 29.81 8.65 21.35
CA GLU A 494 29.61 8.25 22.74
C GLU A 494 28.12 8.02 23.05
N ALA A 495 27.24 8.94 22.63
CA ALA A 495 25.80 8.80 22.79
C ALA A 495 25.27 7.55 22.08
N ALA A 496 25.73 7.26 20.85
CA ALA A 496 25.39 6.04 20.13
C ALA A 496 25.84 4.79 20.91
N ARG A 497 27.04 4.81 21.49
CA ARG A 497 27.59 3.70 22.29
C ARG A 497 26.74 3.40 23.52
N THR A 498 26.19 4.43 24.19
CA THR A 498 25.26 4.21 25.33
C THR A 498 23.96 3.49 24.92
N LYS A 499 23.59 3.55 23.64
CA LYS A 499 22.43 2.85 23.06
C LYS A 499 22.80 1.50 22.44
N GLY A 500 24.04 1.04 22.63
CA GLY A 500 24.55 -0.21 22.07
C GLY A 500 24.91 -0.14 20.59
N ILE A 501 25.12 1.07 20.05
CA ILE A 501 25.48 1.30 18.65
C ILE A 501 26.96 1.66 18.52
N LEU A 502 27.66 0.94 17.65
CA LEU A 502 29.06 1.18 17.32
C LEU A 502 29.16 1.88 15.96
N LEU A 503 29.53 3.16 15.99
CA LEU A 503 29.89 3.92 14.80
C LEU A 503 31.39 3.73 14.56
N VAL A 504 31.73 3.08 13.46
CA VAL A 504 33.12 2.88 13.00
C VAL A 504 33.57 4.10 12.22
#